data_AF-A0A1S1HHA3-F1
#
_entry.id   AF-A0A1S1HHA3-F1
#
_cell.length_a   1.000
_cell.length_b   1.000
_cell.length_c   1.000
_cell.angle_alpha   90.00
_cell.angle_beta   90.00
_cell.angle_gamma   90.00
#
_symmetry.space_group_name_H-M   'P 1'
#
loop_
_entity.id
_entity.type
_entity.pdbx_description
1 polymer ?
#
loop_
_entity_poly.entity_id
_entity_poly.type
_entity_poly.pdbx_seq_one_letter_code
_entity_poly.pdbx_strand_id
1 'polypeptide(L)'
;MLILRRPWLALDIPVTPPISAYVPYGSVGEPRADLLCGLIPHELLEQVVDHFRAALPNEAAAFVLWNEATRAFALHFPGIEEATPSRLVYRSPVLQPGWHLICDIHSHAAGPAYFSATDNADDAFTTKIALVVGQLDQPDGVQIASRLCACGMFVPLPRSPFLGESHAA
;
A
#
# COMPACT_ATOMS: atom_id res chain seq x y z
N MET A 1 -13.72 -11.16 14.50
CA MET A 1 -12.59 -10.21 14.38
C MET A 1 -11.57 -10.84 13.46
N LEU A 2 -11.04 -10.11 12.48
CA LEU A 2 -9.82 -10.49 11.78
C LEU A 2 -8.64 -10.02 12.63
N ILE A 3 -7.78 -10.94 13.02
CA ILE A 3 -6.53 -10.67 13.71
C ILE A 3 -5.42 -11.04 12.75
N LEU A 4 -4.74 -10.03 12.19
CA LEU A 4 -3.65 -10.22 11.25
C LEU A 4 -2.37 -9.64 11.87
N ARG A 5 -1.31 -10.44 11.85
CA ARG A 5 0.00 -10.10 12.40
C ARG A 5 1.07 -10.32 11.36
N ARG A 6 1.80 -9.26 11.04
CA ARG A 6 3.05 -9.27 10.28
C ARG A 6 4.12 -8.56 11.12
N PRO A 7 5.41 -8.80 10.86
CA PRO A 7 6.48 -8.07 11.55
C PRO A 7 6.34 -6.54 11.46
N TRP A 8 5.67 -6.03 10.42
CA TRP A 8 5.43 -4.60 10.20
C TRP A 8 4.00 -4.13 10.50
N LEU A 9 3.05 -5.02 10.83
CA LEU A 9 1.62 -4.67 10.96
C LEU A 9 0.92 -5.49 12.05
N ALA A 10 0.24 -4.79 12.97
CA ALA A 10 -0.77 -5.37 13.84
C ALA A 10 -2.17 -4.83 13.45
N LEU A 11 -3.02 -5.70 12.92
CA LEU A 11 -4.35 -5.34 12.44
C LEU A 11 -5.42 -6.15 13.17
N ASP A 12 -6.35 -5.46 13.83
CA ASP A 12 -7.57 -6.02 14.40
C ASP A 12 -8.77 -5.27 13.84
N ILE A 13 -9.56 -5.92 12.97
CA ILE A 13 -10.74 -5.29 12.36
C ILE A 13 -11.94 -6.23 12.31
N PRO A 14 -13.17 -5.72 12.49
CA PRO A 14 -14.37 -6.53 12.31
C PRO A 14 -14.51 -6.96 10.85
N VAL A 15 -14.82 -8.23 10.63
CA VAL A 15 -15.05 -8.80 9.28
C VAL A 15 -16.50 -8.64 8.81
N THR A 16 -17.39 -8.24 9.71
CA THR A 16 -18.82 -8.12 9.49
C THR A 16 -19.36 -6.98 10.37
N PRO A 17 -20.44 -6.30 9.97
CA PRO A 17 -21.17 -5.39 10.85
C PRO A 17 -21.58 -6.08 12.17
N PRO A 18 -21.81 -5.30 13.25
CA PRO A 18 -22.29 -5.85 14.51
C PRO A 18 -23.58 -6.65 14.32
N ILE A 19 -23.65 -7.83 14.94
CA ILE A 19 -24.89 -8.61 14.99
C ILE A 19 -25.88 -7.85 15.86
N SER A 20 -27.07 -7.56 15.33
CA SER A 20 -28.13 -6.86 16.07
C SER A 20 -28.88 -7.79 17.04
N ALA A 21 -28.13 -8.43 17.94
CA ALA A 21 -28.65 -9.27 19.02
C ALA A 21 -27.69 -9.25 20.21
N TYR A 22 -28.21 -9.58 21.40
CA TYR A 22 -27.36 -9.81 22.56
C TYR A 22 -26.46 -11.03 22.32
N VAL A 23 -25.15 -10.84 22.49
CA VAL A 23 -24.16 -11.91 22.40
C VAL A 23 -23.39 -12.02 23.72
N PRO A 24 -23.22 -13.22 24.31
CA PRO A 24 -22.64 -13.39 25.64
C PRO A 24 -21.10 -13.35 25.67
N TYR A 25 -20.44 -12.92 24.59
CA TYR A 25 -18.99 -13.05 24.39
C TYR A 25 -18.19 -11.80 24.80
N GLY A 26 -18.85 -10.76 25.30
CA GLY A 26 -18.21 -9.50 25.68
C GLY A 26 -17.81 -8.61 24.49
N SER A 27 -17.04 -7.57 24.77
CA SER A 27 -16.54 -6.64 23.74
C SER A 27 -15.31 -7.21 23.04
N VAL A 28 -15.25 -7.04 21.72
CA VAL A 28 -14.10 -7.43 20.89
C VAL A 28 -13.02 -6.34 20.82
N GLY A 29 -13.21 -5.22 21.53
CA GLY A 29 -12.34 -4.05 21.47
C GLY A 29 -12.57 -3.17 20.25
N GLU A 30 -11.86 -2.04 20.22
CA GLU A 30 -11.89 -1.10 19.09
C GLU A 30 -11.04 -1.62 17.92
N PRO A 31 -11.43 -1.34 16.66
CA PRO A 31 -10.59 -1.64 15.51
C PRO A 31 -9.24 -0.92 15.61
N ARG A 32 -8.15 -1.60 15.28
CA ARG A 32 -6.80 -1.02 15.24
C ARG A 32 -6.01 -1.50 14.03
N ALA A 33 -5.15 -0.62 13.54
CA ALA A 33 -4.23 -0.88 12.43
C ALA A 33 -2.90 -0.17 12.72
N ASP A 34 -2.02 -0.87 13.43
CA ASP A 34 -0.74 -0.31 13.89
C ASP A 34 0.39 -0.69 12.93
N LEU A 35 1.02 0.30 12.32
CA LEU A 35 2.22 0.13 11.51
C LEU A 35 3.45 -0.01 12.44
N LEU A 36 3.86 -1.24 12.69
CA LEU A 36 5.01 -1.57 13.54
C LEU A 36 6.35 -1.17 12.89
N CYS A 37 6.37 -1.01 11.56
CA CYS A 37 7.51 -0.48 10.82
C CYS A 37 7.69 1.05 10.94
N GLY A 38 6.73 1.75 11.55
CA GLY A 38 6.65 3.21 11.50
C GLY A 38 6.09 3.72 10.16
N LEU A 39 6.16 5.05 9.98
CA LEU A 39 5.74 5.71 8.74
C LEU A 39 6.79 5.56 7.65
N ILE A 40 6.35 5.50 6.39
CA ILE A 40 7.26 5.42 5.26
C ILE A 40 7.90 6.81 5.05
N PRO A 41 9.23 6.93 4.90
CA PRO A 41 9.89 8.22 4.69
C PRO A 41 9.35 8.95 3.45
N HIS A 42 9.08 10.24 3.58
CA HIS A 42 8.48 11.06 2.51
C HIS A 42 9.38 11.13 1.27
N GLU A 43 10.69 11.10 1.47
CA GLU A 43 11.71 11.14 0.41
C GLU A 43 11.59 9.93 -0.54
N LEU A 44 11.01 8.81 -0.09
CA LEU A 44 10.73 7.68 -0.96
C LEU A 44 9.54 7.96 -1.89
N LEU A 45 8.54 8.71 -1.42
CA LEU A 45 7.41 9.13 -2.26
C LEU A 45 7.88 10.07 -3.38
N GLU A 46 8.75 11.02 -3.06
CA GLU A 46 9.33 11.93 -4.05
C GLU A 46 10.09 11.16 -5.14
N GLN A 47 10.95 10.20 -4.76
CA GLN A 47 11.66 9.33 -5.70
C GLN A 47 10.72 8.49 -6.56
N VAL A 48 9.62 8.00 -5.99
CA VAL A 48 8.59 7.26 -6.75
C VAL A 48 7.91 8.16 -7.76
N VAL A 49 7.50 9.36 -7.37
CA VAL A 49 6.85 10.32 -8.26
C VAL A 49 7.77 10.74 -9.40
N ASP A 50 9.06 10.99 -9.12
CA ASP A 50 10.04 11.33 -10.14
C ASP A 50 10.27 10.16 -11.11
N HIS A 51 10.35 8.93 -10.60
CA HIS A 51 10.42 7.74 -11.44
C HIS A 51 9.20 7.60 -12.36
N PHE A 52 7.99 7.83 -11.83
CA PHE A 52 6.76 7.74 -12.61
C PHE A 52 6.63 8.85 -13.66
N ARG A 53 7.07 10.08 -13.35
CA ARG A 53 7.13 11.17 -14.33
C ARG A 53 8.08 10.86 -15.47
N ALA A 54 9.23 10.25 -15.18
CA ALA A 54 10.18 9.83 -16.19
C ALA A 54 9.65 8.69 -17.09
N ALA A 55 8.66 7.92 -16.62
CA ALA A 55 8.04 6.82 -17.36
C ALA A 55 6.88 7.25 -18.27
N LEU A 56 6.44 8.51 -18.20
CA LEU A 56 5.36 9.03 -19.04
C LEU A 56 5.66 8.82 -20.55
N PRO A 57 4.65 8.45 -21.36
CA PRO A 57 3.22 8.43 -21.04
C PRO A 57 2.72 7.10 -20.43
N ASN A 58 3.61 6.15 -20.15
CA ASN A 58 3.23 4.82 -19.69
C ASN A 58 3.11 4.75 -18.16
N GLU A 59 2.40 3.73 -17.70
CA GLU A 59 2.37 3.36 -16.30
C GLU A 59 3.72 2.79 -15.83
N ALA A 60 3.99 2.89 -14.53
CA ALA A 60 5.17 2.34 -13.88
C ALA A 60 4.82 1.86 -12.47
N ALA A 61 5.68 1.02 -11.90
CA ALA A 61 5.51 0.47 -10.55
C ALA A 61 6.75 0.71 -9.68
N ALA A 62 6.53 0.72 -8.37
CA ALA A 62 7.57 0.80 -7.37
C ALA A 62 7.11 0.08 -6.10
N PHE A 63 8.07 -0.55 -5.41
CA PHE A 63 7.82 -1.25 -4.16
C PHE A 63 8.59 -0.60 -3.03
N VAL A 64 7.92 -0.36 -1.90
CA VAL A 64 8.56 -0.02 -0.64
C VAL A 64 8.74 -1.30 0.18
N LEU A 65 10.00 -1.62 0.44
CA LEU A 65 10.41 -2.74 1.27
C LEU A 65 10.87 -2.24 2.63
N TRP A 66 10.78 -3.09 3.64
CA TRP A 66 11.29 -2.81 4.98
C TRP A 66 12.06 -4.00 5.52
N ASN A 67 13.22 -3.72 6.09
CA ASN A 67 14.07 -4.74 6.71
C ASN A 67 13.80 -4.80 8.22
N GLU A 68 13.45 -5.98 8.70
CA GLU A 68 13.09 -6.22 10.09
C GLU A 68 14.24 -6.00 11.08
N ALA A 69 15.46 -6.37 10.71
CA ALA A 69 16.62 -6.27 11.58
C ALA A 69 17.14 -4.84 11.70
N THR A 70 17.23 -4.12 10.57
CA THR A 70 17.76 -2.74 10.55
C THR A 70 16.68 -1.68 10.76
N ARG A 71 15.39 -2.07 10.66
CA ARG A 71 14.24 -1.17 10.63
C ARG A 71 14.30 -0.12 9.51
N ALA A 72 15.05 -0.39 8.45
CA ALA A 72 15.23 0.52 7.33
C ALA A 72 14.23 0.26 6.21
N PHE A 73 13.72 1.32 5.60
CA PHE A 73 12.97 1.26 4.36
C PHE A 73 13.89 1.31 3.15
N ALA A 74 13.52 0.63 2.07
CA ALA A 74 14.21 0.68 0.80
C ALA A 74 13.20 0.72 -0.34
N LEU A 75 13.56 1.43 -1.41
CA LEU A 75 12.78 1.49 -2.64
C LEU A 75 13.30 0.44 -3.64
N HIS A 76 12.39 -0.27 -4.28
CA HIS A 76 12.70 -1.25 -5.31
C HIS A 76 11.84 -1.02 -6.55
N PHE A 77 12.47 -0.79 -7.69
CA PHE A 77 11.80 -0.67 -8.98
C PHE A 77 11.81 -2.03 -9.70
N PRO A 78 10.64 -2.59 -10.04
CA PRO A 78 10.58 -3.91 -10.64
C PRO A 78 10.99 -3.93 -12.11
N GLY A 79 11.32 -5.14 -12.57
CA GLY A 79 11.35 -5.43 -14.01
C GLY A 79 9.94 -5.35 -14.59
N ILE A 80 9.74 -4.41 -15.51
CA ILE A 80 8.50 -4.25 -16.28
C ILE A 80 8.51 -5.23 -17.45
N GLU A 81 7.47 -6.06 -17.56
CA GLU A 81 7.25 -6.95 -18.70
C GLU A 81 6.46 -6.24 -19.80
N GLU A 82 5.48 -5.42 -19.42
CA GLU A 82 4.68 -4.62 -20.33
C GLU A 82 4.24 -3.33 -19.64
N ALA A 83 4.38 -2.20 -20.32
CA ALA A 83 3.86 -0.92 -19.85
C ALA A 83 3.27 -0.13 -21.02
N THR A 84 2.04 0.33 -20.79
CA THR A 84 1.29 1.22 -21.66
C THR A 84 0.64 2.30 -20.79
N PRO A 85 -0.05 3.31 -21.35
CA PRO A 85 -0.75 4.32 -20.54
C PRO A 85 -1.93 3.80 -19.69
N SER A 86 -2.33 2.54 -19.87
CA SER A 86 -3.52 1.97 -19.19
C SER A 86 -3.38 0.49 -18.84
N ARG A 87 -2.15 -0.03 -18.89
CA ARG A 87 -1.85 -1.43 -18.59
C ARG A 87 -0.40 -1.55 -18.18
N LEU A 88 -0.18 -2.20 -17.04
CA LEU A 88 1.11 -2.45 -16.48
C LEU A 88 1.22 -3.92 -16.05
N VAL A 89 2.28 -4.59 -16.48
CA VAL A 89 2.63 -5.95 -16.08
C VAL A 89 4.07 -5.93 -15.60
N TYR A 90 4.28 -6.31 -14.35
CA TYR A 90 5.58 -6.29 -13.69
C TYR A 90 5.75 -7.50 -12.79
N ARG A 91 7.01 -7.82 -12.49
CA ARG A 91 7.34 -8.91 -11.57
C ARG A 91 7.41 -8.39 -10.14
N SER A 92 6.72 -9.08 -9.24
CA SER A 92 6.92 -8.89 -7.80
C SER A 92 8.37 -9.23 -7.41
N PRO A 93 8.95 -8.51 -6.44
CA PRO A 93 10.32 -8.76 -6.00
C PRO A 93 10.41 -10.10 -5.27
N VAL A 94 11.53 -10.80 -5.48
CA VAL A 94 11.90 -11.93 -4.63
C VAL A 94 12.53 -11.37 -3.35
N LEU A 95 11.80 -11.44 -2.25
CA LEU A 95 12.24 -10.91 -0.97
C LEU A 95 13.28 -11.83 -0.32
N GLN A 96 14.40 -11.25 0.11
CA GLN A 96 15.36 -11.95 0.96
C GLN A 96 14.79 -12.11 2.38
N PRO A 97 15.27 -13.10 3.17
CA PRO A 97 14.87 -13.25 4.57
C PRO A 97 14.99 -11.94 5.35
N GLY A 98 13.98 -11.61 6.15
CA GLY A 98 13.91 -10.38 6.95
C GLY A 98 13.47 -9.13 6.17
N TRP A 99 13.31 -9.21 4.85
CA TRP A 99 12.69 -8.14 4.06
C TRP A 99 11.20 -8.40 3.86
N HIS A 100 10.41 -7.35 4.06
CA HIS A 100 8.96 -7.36 3.96
C HIS A 100 8.51 -6.35 2.91
N LEU A 101 7.56 -6.74 2.04
CA LEU A 101 6.88 -5.81 1.16
C LEU A 101 5.85 -5.02 1.98
N ILE A 102 6.04 -3.70 2.08
CA ILE A 102 5.18 -2.80 2.84
C ILE A 102 4.17 -2.13 1.94
N CYS A 103 4.65 -1.51 0.86
CA CYS A 103 3.82 -0.77 -0.07
C CYS A 103 4.10 -1.22 -1.50
N ASP A 104 3.04 -1.50 -2.24
CA ASP A 104 3.06 -1.64 -3.68
C ASP A 104 2.41 -0.40 -4.29
N ILE A 105 3.13 0.23 -5.21
CA ILE A 105 2.77 1.52 -5.78
C ILE A 105 2.81 1.40 -7.29
N HIS A 106 1.73 1.76 -7.96
CA HIS A 106 1.72 1.91 -9.41
C HIS A 106 1.13 3.24 -9.85
N SER A 107 1.48 3.67 -11.05
CA SER A 107 0.92 4.87 -11.65
C SER A 107 -0.21 4.58 -12.64
N HIS A 108 -1.13 5.52 -12.78
CA HIS A 108 -2.08 5.62 -13.89
C HIS A 108 -1.66 6.71 -14.90
N ALA A 109 -0.36 7.04 -14.94
CA ALA A 109 0.20 8.10 -15.78
C ALA A 109 -0.59 9.42 -15.68
N ALA A 110 -1.16 9.90 -16.79
CA ALA A 110 -2.00 11.10 -16.85
C ALA A 110 -3.44 10.90 -16.32
N GLY A 111 -3.87 9.65 -16.15
CA GLY A 111 -5.20 9.30 -15.66
C GLY A 111 -5.38 9.52 -14.15
N PRO A 112 -6.63 9.49 -13.65
CA PRO A 112 -6.91 9.64 -12.22
C PRO A 112 -6.44 8.42 -11.42
N ALA A 113 -6.13 8.63 -10.14
CA ALA A 113 -5.80 7.56 -9.20
C ALA A 113 -7.06 6.88 -8.67
N TYR A 114 -7.21 5.59 -8.97
CA TYR A 114 -8.27 4.74 -8.46
C TYR A 114 -7.84 3.27 -8.54
N PHE A 115 -8.52 2.36 -7.86
CA PHE A 115 -8.29 0.92 -8.01
C PHE A 115 -9.28 0.33 -9.02
N SER A 116 -8.76 -0.24 -10.11
CA SER A 116 -9.51 -0.95 -11.14
C SER A 116 -9.91 -2.36 -10.68
N ALA A 117 -10.72 -3.04 -11.50
CA ALA A 117 -11.06 -4.44 -11.27
C ALA A 117 -9.84 -5.37 -11.33
N THR A 118 -8.85 -5.07 -12.17
CA THR A 118 -7.59 -5.82 -12.26
C THR A 118 -6.79 -5.64 -10.99
N ASP A 119 -6.63 -4.40 -10.52
CA ASP A 119 -5.91 -4.11 -9.27
C ASP A 119 -6.56 -4.83 -8.08
N ASN A 120 -7.89 -4.89 -8.05
CA ASN A 120 -8.64 -5.63 -7.04
C ASN A 120 -8.35 -7.13 -7.08
N ALA A 121 -8.23 -7.72 -8.27
CA ALA A 121 -7.92 -9.14 -8.42
C ALA A 121 -6.49 -9.45 -7.96
N ASP A 122 -5.53 -8.61 -8.35
CA ASP A 122 -4.11 -8.77 -8.01
C ASP A 122 -3.86 -8.61 -6.51
N ASP A 123 -4.56 -7.68 -5.87
CA ASP A 123 -4.39 -7.39 -4.45
C ASP A 123 -5.17 -8.33 -3.53
N ALA A 124 -6.15 -9.08 -4.04
CA ALA A 124 -7.16 -9.80 -3.26
C ALA A 124 -6.59 -10.67 -2.14
N PHE A 125 -5.44 -11.33 -2.36
CA PHE A 125 -4.86 -12.26 -1.39
C PHE A 125 -3.57 -11.77 -0.73
N THR A 126 -3.23 -10.50 -0.94
CA THR A 126 -1.98 -9.92 -0.44
C THR A 126 -2.14 -9.32 0.96
N THR A 127 -1.02 -9.15 1.65
CA THR A 127 -0.91 -8.30 2.85
C THR A 127 0.10 -7.20 2.57
N LYS A 128 -0.37 -6.04 2.15
CA LYS A 128 0.45 -4.87 1.79
C LYS A 128 -0.41 -3.61 1.81
N ILE A 129 0.21 -2.45 1.85
CA ILE A 129 -0.42 -1.20 1.45
C ILE A 129 -0.37 -1.14 -0.07
N ALA A 130 -1.50 -0.88 -0.72
CA ALA A 130 -1.55 -0.62 -2.15
C ALA A 130 -1.81 0.88 -2.36
N LEU A 131 -1.09 1.49 -3.30
CA LEU A 131 -1.18 2.91 -3.59
C LEU A 131 -1.15 3.15 -5.10
N VAL A 132 -2.05 4.01 -5.58
CA VAL A 132 -2.11 4.43 -6.98
C VAL A 132 -1.77 5.90 -7.06
N VAL A 133 -0.85 6.26 -7.95
CA VAL A 133 -0.50 7.65 -8.27
C VAL A 133 -1.02 8.01 -9.65
N GLY A 134 -1.86 9.04 -9.75
CA GLY A 134 -2.42 9.52 -11.01
C GLY A 134 -2.14 11.00 -11.23
N GLN A 135 -2.56 11.51 -12.37
CA GLN A 135 -2.46 12.92 -12.76
C GLN A 135 -1.00 13.43 -12.74
N LEU A 136 -0.06 12.60 -13.18
CA LEU A 136 1.38 12.91 -13.15
C LEU A 136 1.80 14.03 -14.10
N ASP A 137 0.94 14.38 -15.06
CA ASP A 137 1.11 15.45 -16.03
C ASP A 137 0.49 16.79 -15.59
N GLN A 138 -0.19 16.84 -14.45
CA GLN A 138 -0.85 18.04 -13.95
C GLN A 138 0.12 18.94 -13.16
N PRO A 139 0.06 20.27 -13.37
CA PRO A 139 0.93 21.22 -12.66
C PRO A 139 0.58 21.37 -11.17
N ASP A 140 -0.67 21.06 -10.80
CA ASP A 140 -1.22 21.27 -9.44
C ASP A 140 -0.87 20.13 -8.45
N GLY A 141 -0.13 19.12 -8.90
CA GLY A 141 0.30 17.98 -8.11
C GLY A 141 -0.29 16.66 -8.59
N VAL A 142 0.00 15.58 -7.86
CA VAL A 142 -0.45 14.22 -8.18
C VAL A 142 -1.67 13.82 -7.37
N GLN A 143 -2.51 12.96 -7.93
CA GLN A 143 -3.60 12.32 -7.19
C GLN A 143 -3.09 11.03 -6.56
N ILE A 144 -3.45 10.77 -5.30
CA ILE A 144 -3.07 9.53 -4.60
C ILE A 144 -4.32 8.84 -4.06
N ALA A 145 -4.45 7.54 -4.32
CA ALA A 145 -5.42 6.66 -3.68
C ALA A 145 -4.68 5.54 -2.95
N SER A 146 -5.11 5.20 -1.72
CA SER A 146 -4.44 4.15 -0.94
C SER A 146 -5.40 3.25 -0.17
N ARG A 147 -5.01 2.00 0.02
CA ARG A 147 -5.73 0.99 0.81
C ARG A 147 -4.77 0.04 1.49
N LEU A 148 -5.21 -0.58 2.58
CA LEU A 148 -4.56 -1.73 3.17
C LEU A 148 -5.23 -3.01 2.67
N CYS A 149 -4.46 -3.88 2.05
CA CYS A 149 -4.87 -5.22 1.65
C CYS A 149 -4.60 -6.18 2.81
N ALA A 150 -5.62 -6.87 3.28
CA ALA A 150 -5.58 -7.72 4.47
C ALA A 150 -6.09 -9.14 4.17
N CYS A 151 -5.49 -9.82 3.18
CA CYS A 151 -5.81 -11.20 2.78
C CYS A 151 -7.31 -11.44 2.54
N GLY A 152 -7.88 -10.69 1.59
CA GLY A 152 -9.29 -10.82 1.18
C GLY A 152 -10.15 -9.62 1.56
N MET A 153 -9.61 -8.67 2.31
CA MET A 153 -10.28 -7.42 2.68
C MET A 153 -9.48 -6.21 2.20
N PHE A 154 -10.20 -5.19 1.71
CA PHE A 154 -9.65 -3.88 1.42
C PHE A 154 -10.12 -2.89 2.47
N VAL A 155 -9.18 -2.38 3.25
CA VAL A 155 -9.44 -1.36 4.27
C VAL A 155 -9.00 -0.01 3.71
N PRO A 156 -9.91 0.97 3.55
CA PRO A 156 -9.54 2.30 3.10
C PRO A 156 -8.50 2.92 4.04
N LEU A 157 -7.46 3.54 3.46
CA LEU A 157 -6.48 4.33 4.20
C LEU A 157 -6.69 5.81 3.86
N PRO A 158 -7.48 6.56 4.67
CA PRO A 158 -7.80 7.95 4.38
C PRO A 158 -6.61 8.90 4.64
N ARG A 159 -5.58 8.43 5.34
CA ARG A 159 -4.31 9.16 5.55
C ARG A 159 -3.20 8.44 4.80
N SER A 160 -2.35 9.21 4.12
CA SER A 160 -1.19 8.67 3.43
C SER A 160 -0.22 8.02 4.43
N PRO A 161 0.32 6.82 4.13
CA PRO A 161 1.33 6.18 4.98
C PRO A 161 2.66 6.94 5.01
N PHE A 162 2.81 7.98 4.17
CA PHE A 162 3.94 8.90 4.12
C PHE A 162 3.73 10.20 4.90
N LEU A 163 2.52 10.47 5.42
CA LEU A 163 2.16 11.72 6.09
C LEU A 163 1.91 11.49 7.59
N GLY A 164 2.82 12.02 8.42
CA GLY A 164 2.70 12.08 9.88
C GLY A 164 4.05 12.26 10.56
N GLU A 165 4.04 12.75 11.80
CA GLU A 165 5.25 12.72 12.63
C GLU A 165 5.56 11.26 13.00
N SER A 166 6.81 10.84 12.82
CA SER A 166 7.26 9.52 13.24
C SER A 166 7.16 9.45 14.76
N HIS A 167 6.13 8.81 15.30
CA HIS A 167 6.05 8.50 16.73
C HIS A 167 7.05 7.38 17.04
N ALA A 168 8.33 7.73 17.09
CA ALA A 168 9.32 7.00 17.83
C ALA A 168 9.12 7.33 19.31
N ALA A 169 8.52 6.41 20.06
CA ALA A 169 8.63 6.33 21.51
C ALA A 169 9.35 5.03 21.87
#